data_AF-A0A9D9M9P8-F1
#
_entry.id   AF-A0A9D9M9P8-F1
#
_cell.length_a   1.000
_cell.length_b   1.000
_cell.length_c   1.000
_cell.angle_alpha   90.00
_cell.angle_beta   90.00
_cell.angle_gamma   90.00
#
_symmetry.space_group_name_H-M   'P 1'
#
loop_
_entity.id
_entity.type
_entity.pdbx_description
1 polymer ?
#
loop_
_entity_poly.entity_id
_entity_poly.type
_entity_poly.pdbx_seq_one_letter_code
_entity_poly.pdbx_strand_id
1 'polypeptide(L)'
;MKHHLFVLATVTLSSTLYAQPLTRAQAQSVFAQYNPSLVERAAQNPDLNTVLDEVLTAYLQRRPADTLANRYELIALARNFDNSLQLNALEDHYKQAVLYSALGGHVQEAALAYTRQEMQPVLARMWAVSVQVKEQLLAQYKDQARHDKDFRTQQAPVLDALQADLENLTTHVGPQLQNLLQQRLDAIEEQALGELQQQQAAQADNLQIKTKHKKPVAK
;
A
#
# COMPACT_ATOMS: atom_id res chain seq x y z
N MET A 1 3.04 17.48 -1.75
CA MET A 1 2.27 16.27 -1.38
C MET A 1 2.78 15.11 -2.22
N LYS A 2 3.98 14.63 -1.90
CA LYS A 2 4.74 13.65 -2.69
C LYS A 2 5.02 12.45 -1.77
N HIS A 3 4.60 11.26 -2.20
CA HIS A 3 5.19 9.93 -1.89
C HIS A 3 4.56 8.94 -0.89
N HIS A 4 3.30 9.07 -0.44
CA HIS A 4 2.75 8.07 0.53
C HIS A 4 1.73 7.05 0.00
N LEU A 5 1.40 7.05 -1.29
CA LEU A 5 0.44 6.09 -1.89
C LEU A 5 1.05 4.74 -2.32
N PHE A 6 1.98 4.17 -1.54
CA PHE A 6 2.55 2.85 -1.87
C PHE A 6 2.75 1.97 -0.63
N VAL A 7 1.65 1.56 -0.01
CA VAL A 7 1.67 0.54 1.05
C VAL A 7 1.10 -0.76 0.48
N LEU A 8 2.04 -1.64 0.10
CA LEU A 8 1.90 -3.03 -0.33
C LEU A 8 1.19 -3.33 -1.66
N ALA A 9 1.85 -3.03 -2.78
CA ALA A 9 1.57 -3.68 -4.07
C ALA A 9 2.87 -3.93 -4.85
N THR A 10 3.71 -4.86 -4.36
CA THR A 10 4.82 -5.40 -5.16
C THR A 10 5.05 -6.86 -4.82
N VAL A 11 4.20 -7.72 -5.40
CA VAL A 11 4.53 -9.12 -5.68
C VAL A 11 3.85 -9.48 -7.01
N THR A 12 4.57 -9.42 -8.13
CA THR A 12 5.05 -10.62 -8.87
C THR A 12 5.54 -10.30 -10.30
N LEU A 13 6.32 -11.27 -10.80
CA LEU A 13 7.20 -11.33 -11.96
C LEU A 13 6.50 -11.39 -13.34
N SER A 14 7.29 -10.96 -14.33
CA SER A 14 7.03 -10.82 -15.76
C SER A 14 6.57 -12.09 -16.49
N SER A 15 5.68 -11.93 -17.48
CA SER A 15 5.50 -12.87 -18.59
C SER A 15 4.93 -12.12 -19.80
N THR A 16 5.77 -11.81 -20.79
CA THR A 16 5.38 -11.10 -22.02
C THR A 16 5.60 -11.98 -23.25
N LEU A 17 4.58 -12.75 -23.64
CA LEU A 17 4.40 -13.23 -25.01
C LEU A 17 2.89 -13.16 -25.30
N TYR A 18 2.50 -12.18 -26.14
CA TYR A 18 1.12 -11.86 -26.56
C TYR A 18 0.18 -11.12 -25.56
N ALA A 19 0.68 -10.12 -24.86
CA ALA A 19 -0.19 -9.21 -24.11
C ALA A 19 -0.55 -7.97 -24.95
N GLN A 20 -1.85 -7.72 -25.15
CA GLN A 20 -2.32 -6.41 -25.61
C GLN A 20 -1.98 -5.35 -24.55
N PRO A 21 -1.86 -4.06 -24.89
CA PRO A 21 -1.68 -3.04 -23.87
C PRO A 21 -2.91 -2.98 -22.95
N LEU A 22 -2.71 -3.05 -21.64
CA LEU A 22 -3.78 -2.87 -20.67
C LEU A 22 -4.23 -1.41 -20.73
N THR A 23 -5.50 -1.18 -21.02
CA THR A 23 -6.07 0.16 -21.17
C THR A 23 -6.67 0.67 -19.86
N ARG A 24 -6.79 1.98 -19.74
CA ARG A 24 -7.47 2.61 -18.60
C ARG A 24 -8.92 2.18 -18.47
N ALA A 25 -9.65 2.04 -19.58
CA ALA A 25 -11.04 1.58 -19.55
C ALA A 25 -11.15 0.14 -19.01
N GLN A 26 -10.25 -0.76 -19.42
CA GLN A 26 -10.17 -2.11 -18.85
C GLN A 26 -9.85 -2.04 -17.36
N ALA A 27 -8.91 -1.19 -16.95
CA ALA A 27 -8.56 -1.09 -15.55
C ALA A 27 -9.71 -0.54 -14.68
N GLN A 28 -10.42 0.49 -15.15
CA GLN A 28 -11.63 1.01 -14.53
C GLN A 28 -12.74 -0.04 -14.47
N SER A 29 -12.88 -0.89 -15.50
CA SER A 29 -13.88 -1.97 -15.49
C SER A 29 -13.62 -3.01 -14.38
N VAL A 30 -12.35 -3.31 -14.08
CA VAL A 30 -11.98 -4.17 -12.95
C VAL A 30 -12.38 -3.51 -11.63
N PHE A 31 -12.12 -2.23 -11.46
CA PHE A 31 -12.57 -1.50 -10.27
C PHE A 31 -14.10 -1.47 -10.16
N ALA A 32 -14.83 -1.24 -11.24
CA ALA A 32 -16.29 -1.27 -11.23
C ALA A 32 -16.85 -2.65 -10.87
N GLN A 33 -16.18 -3.73 -11.28
CA GLN A 33 -16.62 -5.10 -11.00
C GLN A 33 -16.30 -5.53 -9.56
N TYR A 34 -15.10 -5.20 -9.06
CA TYR A 34 -14.57 -5.75 -7.80
C TYR A 34 -14.60 -4.75 -6.64
N ASN A 35 -14.89 -3.48 -6.91
CA ASN A 35 -15.17 -2.45 -5.91
C ASN A 35 -16.14 -1.37 -6.47
N PRO A 36 -17.41 -1.74 -6.74
CA PRO A 36 -18.39 -0.81 -7.33
C PRO A 36 -18.67 0.42 -6.46
N SER A 37 -18.70 0.25 -5.14
CA SER A 37 -18.96 1.35 -4.20
C SER A 37 -17.86 2.41 -4.18
N LEU A 38 -16.61 2.03 -4.47
CA LEU A 38 -15.53 2.98 -4.69
C LEU A 38 -15.75 3.81 -5.96
N VAL A 39 -16.17 3.19 -7.06
CA VAL A 39 -16.45 3.90 -8.32
C VAL A 39 -17.61 4.88 -8.14
N GLU A 40 -18.67 4.48 -7.43
CA GLU A 40 -19.79 5.35 -7.08
C GLU A 40 -19.36 6.53 -6.20
N ARG A 41 -18.56 6.27 -5.15
CA ARG A 41 -18.03 7.35 -4.29
C ARG A 41 -17.07 8.27 -5.04
N ALA A 42 -16.23 7.73 -5.92
CA ALA A 42 -15.32 8.52 -6.74
C ALA A 42 -16.10 9.45 -7.69
N ALA A 43 -17.20 8.99 -8.28
CA ALA A 43 -18.06 9.83 -9.11
C ALA A 43 -18.67 11.02 -8.35
N GLN A 44 -18.83 10.90 -7.02
CA GLN A 44 -19.40 11.95 -6.16
C GLN A 44 -18.33 12.79 -5.43
N ASN A 45 -17.07 12.34 -5.42
CA ASN A 45 -15.98 12.97 -4.68
C ASN A 45 -14.76 13.21 -5.61
N PRO A 46 -14.50 14.47 -6.01
CA PRO A 46 -13.39 14.80 -6.92
C PRO A 46 -12.00 14.39 -6.42
N ASP A 47 -11.76 14.45 -5.11
CA ASP A 47 -10.47 14.08 -4.52
C ASP A 47 -10.27 12.56 -4.60
N LEU A 48 -11.31 11.79 -4.27
CA LEU A 48 -11.27 10.33 -4.40
C LEU A 48 -11.14 9.88 -5.86
N ASN A 49 -11.78 10.58 -6.79
CA ASN A 49 -11.60 10.34 -8.22
C ASN A 49 -10.16 10.58 -8.66
N THR A 50 -9.54 11.66 -8.17
CA THR A 50 -8.14 11.97 -8.47
C THR A 50 -7.21 10.88 -7.94
N VAL A 51 -7.40 10.42 -6.70
CA VAL A 51 -6.62 9.32 -6.12
C VAL A 51 -6.78 8.04 -6.94
N LEU A 52 -8.02 7.68 -7.30
CA LEU A 52 -8.28 6.50 -8.14
C LEU A 52 -7.56 6.62 -9.49
N ASP A 53 -7.62 7.78 -10.13
CA ASP A 53 -6.97 8.04 -11.41
C ASP A 53 -5.44 7.99 -11.34
N GLU A 54 -4.84 8.51 -10.27
CA GLU A 54 -3.40 8.42 -10.00
C GLU A 54 -2.97 6.97 -9.80
N VAL A 55 -3.74 6.19 -9.02
CA VAL A 55 -3.47 4.77 -8.78
C VAL A 55 -3.52 3.98 -10.08
N LEU A 56 -4.56 4.17 -10.90
CA LEU A 56 -4.68 3.52 -12.19
C LEU A 56 -3.54 3.91 -13.14
N THR A 57 -3.18 5.19 -13.18
CA THR A 57 -2.08 5.67 -14.02
C THR A 57 -0.74 5.06 -13.59
N ALA A 58 -0.45 5.06 -12.30
CA ALA A 58 0.77 4.46 -11.75
C ALA A 58 0.82 2.95 -12.00
N TYR A 59 -0.32 2.25 -11.88
CA TYR A 59 -0.41 0.84 -12.18
C TYR A 59 -0.10 0.54 -13.65
N LEU A 60 -0.76 1.24 -14.57
CA LEU A 60 -0.59 1.04 -16.02
C LEU A 60 0.83 1.36 -16.51
N GLN A 61 1.50 2.35 -15.89
CA GLN A 61 2.90 2.64 -16.17
C GLN A 61 3.84 1.48 -15.79
N ARG A 62 3.54 0.78 -14.69
CA ARG A 62 4.35 -0.34 -14.20
C ARG A 62 3.97 -1.68 -14.85
N ARG A 63 2.73 -1.79 -15.33
CA ARG A 63 2.12 -3.00 -15.88
C ARG A 63 1.41 -2.67 -17.20
N PRO A 64 2.17 -2.40 -18.27
CA PRO A 64 1.58 -1.99 -19.54
C PRO A 64 0.88 -3.14 -20.28
N ALA A 65 1.15 -4.40 -19.89
CA ALA A 65 0.70 -5.60 -20.57
C ALA A 65 -0.58 -6.16 -19.93
N ASP A 66 -1.58 -6.49 -20.75
CA ASP A 66 -2.80 -7.18 -20.36
C ASP A 66 -2.56 -8.69 -20.27
N THR A 67 -1.89 -9.11 -19.20
CA THR A 67 -1.68 -10.52 -18.86
C THR A 67 -2.68 -10.96 -17.82
N LEU A 68 -2.93 -12.26 -17.71
CA LEU A 68 -3.79 -12.79 -16.65
C LEU A 68 -3.25 -12.36 -15.28
N ALA A 69 -1.96 -12.61 -15.00
CA ALA A 69 -1.31 -12.19 -13.75
C ALA A 69 -1.54 -10.70 -13.40
N ASN A 70 -1.40 -9.79 -14.37
CA ASN A 70 -1.65 -8.36 -14.16
C ASN A 70 -3.13 -8.08 -13.86
N ARG A 71 -4.07 -8.72 -14.57
CA ARG A 71 -5.50 -8.60 -14.25
C ARG A 71 -5.80 -8.99 -12.79
N TYR A 72 -5.16 -10.05 -12.28
CA TYR A 72 -5.35 -10.47 -10.88
C TYR A 72 -4.68 -9.53 -9.87
N GLU A 73 -3.49 -9.02 -10.19
CA GLU A 73 -2.86 -7.96 -9.39
C GLU A 73 -3.80 -6.74 -9.30
N LEU A 74 -4.45 -6.38 -10.41
CA LEU A 74 -5.41 -5.29 -10.46
C LEU A 74 -6.70 -5.60 -9.69
N ILE A 75 -7.18 -6.85 -9.71
CA ILE A 75 -8.30 -7.30 -8.87
C ILE A 75 -7.95 -7.20 -7.39
N ALA A 76 -6.76 -7.65 -7.00
CA ALA A 76 -6.29 -7.53 -5.62
C ALA A 76 -6.23 -6.06 -5.19
N LEU A 77 -5.71 -5.18 -6.06
CA LEU A 77 -5.69 -3.75 -5.83
C LEU A 77 -7.10 -3.18 -5.65
N ALA A 78 -8.03 -3.49 -6.55
CA ALA A 78 -9.41 -3.00 -6.47
C ALA A 78 -10.11 -3.46 -5.17
N ARG A 79 -9.97 -4.74 -4.81
CA ARG A 79 -10.59 -5.31 -3.60
C ARG A 79 -9.97 -4.81 -2.31
N ASN A 80 -8.70 -4.42 -2.33
CA ASN A 80 -7.99 -3.90 -1.15
C ASN A 80 -7.95 -2.37 -1.07
N PHE A 81 -8.43 -1.65 -2.08
CA PHE A 81 -8.30 -0.20 -2.16
C PHE A 81 -8.80 0.52 -0.90
N ASP A 82 -9.98 0.14 -0.39
CA ASP A 82 -10.53 0.75 0.82
C ASP A 82 -9.75 0.40 2.08
N ASN A 83 -9.23 -0.83 2.17
CA ASN A 83 -8.34 -1.20 3.28
C ASN A 83 -7.04 -0.39 3.22
N SER A 84 -6.50 -0.12 2.01
CA SER A 84 -5.34 0.74 1.83
C SER A 84 -5.60 2.18 2.26
N LEU A 85 -6.76 2.74 1.94
CA LEU A 85 -7.17 4.07 2.44
C LEU A 85 -7.30 4.08 3.96
N GLN A 86 -7.91 3.04 4.54
CA GLN A 86 -8.08 2.93 5.98
C GLN A 86 -6.73 2.80 6.71
N LEU A 87 -5.80 2.00 6.18
CA LEU A 87 -4.44 1.93 6.72
C LEU A 87 -3.75 3.29 6.68
N ASN A 88 -3.77 3.99 5.55
CA ASN A 88 -3.11 5.29 5.44
C ASN A 88 -3.66 6.29 6.47
N ALA A 89 -4.98 6.33 6.66
CA ALA A 89 -5.60 7.19 7.67
C ALA A 89 -5.15 6.84 9.10
N LEU A 90 -5.06 5.54 9.42
CA LEU A 90 -4.59 5.08 10.73
C LEU A 90 -3.10 5.40 10.96
N GLU A 91 -2.28 5.26 9.93
CA GLU A 91 -0.86 5.63 9.98
C GLU A 91 -0.67 7.13 10.18
N ASP A 92 -1.43 7.96 9.45
CA ASP A 92 -1.40 9.41 9.60
C ASP A 92 -1.85 9.84 11.02
N HIS A 93 -2.89 9.21 11.56
CA HIS A 93 -3.33 9.45 12.94
C HIS A 93 -2.26 9.08 13.95
N TYR A 94 -1.61 7.93 13.78
CA TYR A 94 -0.53 7.49 14.69
C TYR A 94 0.67 8.43 14.61
N LYS A 95 1.08 8.81 13.39
CA LYS A 95 2.15 9.78 13.16
C LYS A 95 1.87 11.09 13.88
N GLN A 96 0.65 11.62 13.77
CA GLN A 96 0.24 12.84 14.48
C GLN A 96 0.28 12.66 15.99
N ALA A 97 -0.20 11.53 16.51
CA ALA A 97 -0.16 11.24 17.94
C ALA A 97 1.28 11.20 18.49
N VAL A 98 2.22 10.59 17.75
CA VAL A 98 3.65 10.59 18.09
C VAL A 98 4.20 12.02 18.15
N LEU A 99 3.91 12.84 17.14
CA LEU A 99 4.36 14.24 17.10
C LEU A 99 3.79 15.07 18.26
N TYR A 100 2.50 14.93 18.58
CA TYR A 100 1.87 15.63 19.70
C TYR A 100 2.43 15.17 21.05
N SER A 101 2.66 13.86 21.22
CA SER A 101 3.29 13.32 22.42
C SER A 101 4.70 13.88 22.62
N ALA A 102 5.51 13.95 21.55
CA ALA A 102 6.86 14.50 21.60
C ALA A 102 6.91 16.00 21.95
N LEU A 103 5.86 16.77 21.61
CA LEU A 103 5.75 18.20 21.92
C LEU A 103 5.11 18.49 23.29
N GLY A 104 4.16 17.68 23.72
CA GLY A 104 3.29 17.94 24.88
C GLY A 104 3.46 16.99 26.07
N GLY A 105 4.28 15.94 25.95
CA GLY A 105 4.65 15.05 27.06
C GLY A 105 3.61 13.99 27.48
N HIS A 106 2.53 13.76 26.70
CA HIS A 106 1.47 12.83 27.08
C HIS A 106 0.95 11.91 25.94
N VAL A 107 0.76 10.63 26.33
CA VAL A 107 0.01 9.49 25.76
C VAL A 107 0.43 8.88 24.41
N GLN A 108 1.72 8.53 24.29
CA GLN A 108 2.18 7.67 23.19
C GLN A 108 1.60 6.23 23.27
N GLU A 109 1.57 5.64 24.47
CA GLU A 109 1.22 4.22 24.64
C GLU A 109 -0.25 3.91 24.33
N ALA A 110 -1.19 4.78 24.72
CA ALA A 110 -2.61 4.53 24.41
C ALA A 110 -2.90 4.77 22.92
N ALA A 111 -2.22 5.72 22.28
CA ALA A 111 -2.31 5.92 20.84
C ALA A 111 -1.74 4.73 20.07
N LEU A 112 -0.62 4.15 20.54
CA LEU A 112 -0.04 2.92 20.00
C LEU A 112 -1.01 1.74 20.16
N ALA A 113 -1.58 1.55 21.35
CA ALA A 113 -2.52 0.47 21.62
C ALA A 113 -3.78 0.55 20.73
N TYR A 114 -4.37 1.75 20.62
CA TYR A 114 -5.51 2.02 19.74
C TYR A 114 -5.15 1.75 18.27
N THR A 115 -4.03 2.30 17.79
CA THR A 115 -3.61 2.15 16.39
C THR A 115 -3.36 0.68 16.06
N ARG A 116 -2.71 -0.08 16.96
CA ARG A 116 -2.51 -1.51 16.80
C ARG A 116 -3.83 -2.27 16.69
N GLN A 117 -4.78 -1.96 17.57
CA GLN A 117 -6.11 -2.58 17.59
C GLN A 117 -6.88 -2.33 16.29
N GLU A 118 -6.78 -1.13 15.71
CA GLU A 118 -7.48 -0.76 14.48
C GLU A 118 -6.77 -1.26 13.20
N MET A 119 -5.43 -1.23 13.15
CA MET A 119 -4.68 -1.67 11.97
C MET A 119 -4.68 -3.20 11.81
N GLN A 120 -4.68 -3.95 12.91
CA GLN A 120 -4.65 -5.41 12.88
C GLN A 120 -5.78 -6.06 12.05
N PRO A 121 -7.08 -5.74 12.25
CA PRO A 121 -8.15 -6.31 11.44
C PRO A 121 -8.09 -5.85 9.98
N VAL A 122 -7.57 -4.65 9.68
CA VAL A 122 -7.40 -4.16 8.32
C VAL A 122 -6.33 -4.99 7.59
N LEU A 123 -5.18 -5.21 8.23
CA LEU A 123 -4.11 -6.06 7.69
C LEU A 123 -4.56 -7.50 7.49
N ALA A 124 -5.32 -8.05 8.43
CA ALA A 124 -5.88 -9.40 8.31
C ALA A 124 -6.83 -9.52 7.10
N ARG A 125 -7.69 -8.53 6.85
CA ARG A 125 -8.55 -8.48 5.66
C ARG A 125 -7.73 -8.39 4.37
N MET A 126 -6.72 -7.52 4.33
CA MET A 126 -5.86 -7.36 3.16
C MET A 126 -5.11 -8.64 2.80
N TRP A 127 -4.57 -9.31 3.83
CA TRP A 127 -3.94 -10.61 3.67
C TRP A 127 -4.93 -11.64 3.14
N ALA A 128 -6.12 -11.76 3.73
CA ALA A 128 -7.14 -12.72 3.30
C ALA A 128 -7.58 -12.50 1.84
N VAL A 129 -7.78 -11.25 1.42
CA VAL A 129 -8.08 -10.91 0.02
C VAL A 129 -6.93 -11.33 -0.90
N SER A 130 -5.69 -11.07 -0.49
CA SER A 130 -4.49 -11.42 -1.29
C SER A 130 -4.35 -12.92 -1.48
N VAL A 131 -4.58 -13.70 -0.41
CA VAL A 131 -4.63 -15.17 -0.46
C VAL A 131 -5.74 -15.64 -1.41
N GLN A 132 -6.96 -15.15 -1.22
CA GLN A 132 -8.11 -15.58 -2.02
C GLN A 132 -7.92 -15.30 -3.52
N VAL A 133 -7.36 -14.14 -3.88
CA VAL A 133 -7.09 -13.80 -5.29
C VAL A 133 -6.04 -14.74 -5.88
N LYS A 134 -4.99 -15.07 -5.13
CA LYS A 134 -3.95 -16.03 -5.60
C LYS A 134 -4.45 -17.47 -5.66
N GLU A 135 -5.31 -17.90 -4.74
CA GLU A 135 -5.97 -19.21 -4.80
C GLU A 135 -6.83 -19.34 -6.05
N GLN A 136 -7.63 -18.31 -6.36
CA GLN A 136 -8.45 -18.26 -7.57
C GLN A 136 -7.58 -18.29 -8.83
N LEU A 137 -6.48 -17.53 -8.84
CA LEU A 137 -5.52 -17.50 -9.93
C LEU A 137 -4.92 -18.89 -10.18
N LEU A 138 -4.45 -19.53 -9.11
CA LEU A 138 -3.85 -20.86 -9.18
C LEU A 138 -4.86 -21.91 -9.65
N ALA A 139 -6.10 -21.86 -9.16
CA ALA A 139 -7.16 -22.77 -9.57
C ALA A 139 -7.44 -22.66 -11.07
N GLN A 140 -7.53 -21.44 -11.61
CA GLN A 140 -7.78 -21.23 -13.03
C GLN A 140 -6.61 -21.65 -13.92
N TYR A 141 -5.37 -21.33 -13.54
CA TYR A 141 -4.21 -21.80 -14.30
C TYR A 141 -4.11 -23.33 -14.29
N LYS A 142 -4.40 -23.97 -13.15
CA LYS A 142 -4.42 -25.44 -13.06
C LYS A 142 -5.49 -26.04 -13.96
N ASP A 143 -6.67 -25.42 -14.01
CA ASP A 143 -7.75 -25.88 -14.86
C ASP A 143 -7.41 -25.74 -16.35
N GLN A 144 -6.88 -24.59 -16.77
CA GLN A 144 -6.40 -24.36 -18.14
C GLN A 144 -5.28 -25.35 -18.52
N ALA A 145 -4.32 -25.56 -17.63
CA ALA A 145 -3.23 -26.52 -17.84
C ALA A 145 -3.72 -27.98 -17.95
N ARG A 146 -4.86 -28.35 -17.35
CA ARG A 146 -5.46 -29.69 -17.53
C ARG A 146 -5.97 -29.90 -18.95
N HIS A 147 -6.51 -28.84 -19.58
CA HIS A 147 -7.20 -28.91 -20.86
C HIS A 147 -6.29 -28.56 -22.06
N ASP A 148 -5.18 -27.84 -21.82
CA ASP A 148 -4.22 -27.44 -22.85
C ASP A 148 -2.78 -27.84 -22.45
N LYS A 149 -2.18 -28.70 -23.27
CA LYS A 149 -0.82 -29.22 -23.04
C LYS A 149 0.25 -28.16 -23.32
N ASP A 150 0.05 -27.30 -24.32
CA ASP A 150 1.01 -26.26 -24.68
C ASP A 150 0.98 -25.14 -23.64
N PHE A 151 -0.21 -24.79 -23.15
CA PHE A 151 -0.37 -23.89 -22.01
C PHE A 151 0.35 -24.41 -20.77
N ARG A 152 0.18 -25.70 -20.45
CA ARG A 152 0.85 -26.34 -19.30
C ARG A 152 2.36 -26.21 -19.35
N THR A 153 2.97 -26.46 -20.50
CA THR A 153 4.43 -26.38 -20.65
C THR A 153 4.92 -24.93 -20.59
N GLN A 154 4.19 -23.99 -21.18
CA GLN A 154 4.57 -22.57 -21.18
C GLN A 154 4.40 -21.90 -19.81
N GLN A 155 3.37 -22.29 -19.06
CA GLN A 155 2.99 -21.67 -17.78
C GLN A 155 3.42 -22.45 -16.54
N ALA A 156 4.10 -23.59 -16.70
CA ALA A 156 4.70 -24.33 -15.59
C ALA A 156 5.50 -23.45 -14.61
N PRO A 157 6.44 -22.57 -15.05
CA PRO A 157 7.18 -21.72 -14.12
C PRO A 157 6.28 -20.70 -13.40
N VAL A 158 5.21 -20.24 -14.05
CA VAL A 158 4.24 -19.30 -13.45
C VAL A 158 3.40 -20.01 -12.40
N LEU A 159 2.94 -21.23 -12.69
CA LEU A 159 2.22 -22.07 -11.75
C LEU A 159 3.05 -22.37 -10.50
N ASP A 160 4.31 -22.77 -10.67
CA ASP A 160 5.21 -23.06 -9.55
C ASP A 160 5.48 -21.80 -8.71
N ALA A 161 5.71 -20.66 -9.36
CA ALA A 161 5.88 -19.38 -8.68
C ALA A 161 4.63 -18.97 -7.90
N LEU A 162 3.43 -19.15 -8.47
CA LEU A 162 2.17 -18.86 -7.79
C LEU A 162 1.91 -19.77 -6.59
N GLN A 163 2.29 -21.04 -6.68
CA GLN A 163 2.20 -21.97 -5.55
C GLN A 163 3.16 -21.59 -4.44
N ALA A 164 4.42 -21.30 -4.77
CA ALA A 164 5.42 -20.86 -3.80
C ALA A 164 5.01 -19.54 -3.14
N ASP A 165 4.46 -18.59 -3.90
CA ASP A 165 3.94 -17.33 -3.36
C ASP A 165 2.76 -17.55 -2.40
N LEU A 166 1.81 -18.42 -2.75
CA LEU A 166 0.66 -18.73 -1.91
C LEU A 166 1.11 -19.44 -0.62
N GLU A 167 2.04 -20.38 -0.73
CA GLU A 167 2.67 -21.00 0.42
C GLU A 167 3.34 -19.94 1.29
N ASN A 168 4.21 -19.10 0.73
CA ASN A 168 4.85 -18.02 1.46
C ASN A 168 3.85 -17.08 2.16
N LEU A 169 2.75 -16.72 1.49
CA LEU A 169 1.72 -15.88 2.10
C LEU A 169 1.04 -16.54 3.30
N THR A 170 0.82 -17.86 3.24
CA THR A 170 0.09 -18.60 4.27
C THR A 170 0.99 -19.10 5.40
N THR A 171 2.23 -19.50 5.10
CA THR A 171 3.17 -20.10 6.06
C THR A 171 4.14 -19.09 6.67
N HIS A 172 4.46 -18.01 5.96
CA HIS A 172 5.43 -17.01 6.44
C HIS A 172 4.77 -15.67 6.72
N VAL A 173 4.03 -15.09 5.77
CA VAL A 173 3.46 -13.75 5.93
C VAL A 173 2.31 -13.72 6.93
N GLY A 174 1.33 -14.63 6.81
CA GLY A 174 0.16 -14.71 7.69
C GLY A 174 0.53 -14.78 9.17
N PRO A 175 1.40 -15.71 9.60
CA PRO A 175 1.85 -15.80 10.99
C PRO A 175 2.65 -14.60 11.46
N GLN A 176 3.32 -13.88 10.55
CA GLN A 176 4.15 -12.72 10.87
C GLN A 176 3.40 -11.38 10.82
N LEU A 177 2.09 -11.36 10.50
CA LEU A 177 1.34 -10.11 10.36
C LEU A 177 1.44 -9.20 11.59
N GLN A 178 1.46 -9.76 12.80
CA GLN A 178 1.64 -8.98 14.03
C GLN A 178 3.04 -8.35 14.11
N ASN A 179 4.08 -9.09 13.73
CA ASN A 179 5.45 -8.58 13.71
C ASN A 179 5.63 -7.51 12.63
N LEU A 180 5.03 -7.71 11.45
CA LEU A 180 5.03 -6.74 10.36
C LEU A 180 4.30 -5.45 10.76
N LEU A 181 3.17 -5.58 11.47
CA LEU A 181 2.47 -4.43 12.04
C LEU A 181 3.35 -3.68 13.04
N GLN A 182 4.02 -4.39 13.95
CA GLN A 182 4.91 -3.74 14.92
C GLN A 182 6.07 -3.00 14.23
N GLN A 183 6.75 -3.65 13.27
CA GLN A 183 7.81 -3.02 12.49
C GLN A 183 7.32 -1.76 11.74
N ARG A 184 6.08 -1.79 11.23
CA ARG A 184 5.48 -0.63 10.57
C ARG A 184 5.23 0.51 11.55
N LEU A 185 4.71 0.23 12.73
CA LEU A 185 4.47 1.23 13.77
C LEU A 185 5.79 1.85 14.24
N ASP A 186 6.83 1.03 14.47
CA ASP A 186 8.17 1.50 14.84
C ASP A 186 8.75 2.43 13.76
N ALA A 187 8.60 2.08 12.48
CA ALA A 187 9.07 2.91 11.37
C ALA A 187 8.32 4.25 11.26
N ILE A 188 7.00 4.26 11.53
CA ILE A 188 6.21 5.50 11.54
C ILE A 188 6.68 6.42 12.67
N GLU A 189 6.95 5.85 13.84
CA GLU A 189 7.46 6.59 14.99
C GLU A 189 8.85 7.19 14.69
N GLU A 190 9.77 6.39 14.18
CA GLU A 190 11.11 6.85 13.79
C GLU A 190 11.03 7.98 12.76
N GLN A 191 10.18 7.83 11.74
CA GLN A 191 9.97 8.86 10.73
C GLN A 191 9.41 10.16 11.34
N ALA A 192 8.41 10.05 12.21
CA ALA A 192 7.78 11.20 12.86
C ALA A 192 8.80 11.99 13.72
N LEU A 193 9.57 11.27 14.54
CA LEU A 193 10.59 11.88 15.39
C LEU A 193 11.73 12.49 14.58
N GLY A 194 12.16 11.83 13.51
CA GLY A 194 13.15 12.37 12.57
C GLY A 194 12.70 13.67 11.91
N GLU A 195 11.45 13.74 11.45
CA GLU A 195 10.86 14.97 10.89
C GLU A 195 10.80 16.10 11.93
N LEU A 196 10.42 15.78 13.17
CA LEU A 196 10.39 16.76 14.26
C LEU A 196 11.79 17.32 14.58
N GLN A 197 12.80 16.46 14.67
CA GLN A 197 14.19 16.87 14.92
C GLN A 197 14.71 17.79 13.81
N GLN A 198 14.43 17.47 12.54
CA GLN A 198 14.79 18.33 11.41
C GLN A 198 14.13 19.71 11.49
N GLN A 199 12.85 19.76 11.87
CA GLN A 199 12.14 21.03 12.03
C GLN A 199 12.68 21.86 13.19
N GLN A 200 13.02 21.24 14.32
CA GLN A 200 13.63 21.92 15.47
C GLN A 200 15.04 22.44 15.16
N ALA A 201 15.86 21.65 14.47
CA ALA A 201 17.19 22.08 14.02
C ALA A 201 17.12 23.29 13.09
N ALA A 202 16.21 23.26 12.11
CA ALA A 202 15.99 24.38 11.18
C ALA A 202 15.49 25.65 11.89
N GLN A 203 14.70 25.53 12.96
CA GLN A 203 14.28 26.69 13.77
C GLN A 203 15.42 27.24 14.63
N ALA A 204 16.24 26.37 15.23
CA ALA A 204 17.39 26.77 16.03
C ALA A 204 18.43 27.54 15.20
N ASP A 205 18.73 27.09 13.98
CA ASP A 205 19.63 27.80 13.05
C ASP A 205 19.09 29.19 12.68
N ASN A 206 17.79 29.29 12.42
CA ASN A 206 17.14 30.57 12.12
C ASN A 206 17.16 31.56 13.30
N LEU A 207 17.07 31.07 14.54
CA LEU A 207 17.18 31.89 15.75
C LEU A 207 18.60 32.41 15.97
N GLN A 208 19.63 31.60 15.67
CA GLN A 208 21.04 32.00 15.79
C GLN A 208 21.45 33.07 14.76
N ILE A 209 20.87 33.05 13.55
CA ILE A 209 21.10 34.09 12.54
C ILE A 209 20.51 35.43 13.00
N LYS A 210 19.32 35.40 13.62
CA LYS A 210 18.66 36.62 14.15
C LYS A 210 19.38 37.24 15.35
N THR A 211 20.06 36.46 16.18
CA THR A 211 20.82 36.99 17.33
C THR A 211 22.17 37.59 16.93
N LYS A 212 22.83 37.09 15.87
CA LYS A 212 24.10 37.64 15.36
C LYS A 212 23.96 39.03 14.70
N HIS A 213 22.77 39.44 14.30
CA HIS A 213 22.51 40.75 13.68
C HIS A 213 22.00 41.84 14.64
N LYS A 214 21.88 41.57 15.95
CA LYS A 214 21.62 42.64 16.92
C LYS A 214 22.92 43.39 17.22
N LYS A 215 23.11 44.55 16.58
CA LYS A 215 24.11 45.54 17.02
C LYS A 215 23.88 45.87 18.50
N PRO A 216 24.93 46.00 19.32
CA PRO A 216 24.76 46.44 20.70
C PRO A 216 24.20 47.87 20.69
N VAL A 217 23.05 48.06 21.34
CA VAL A 217 22.52 49.38 21.64
C VAL A 217 23.39 49.92 22.77
N ALA A 218 24.29 50.85 22.45
CA ALA A 218 25.09 51.56 23.43
C ALA A 218 24.18 52.32 24.39
N LYS A 219 24.41 52.17 25.70
CA LYS A 219 23.87 53.02 26.76
C LYS A 219 24.66 54.32 26.83
#